data_AF-A5KP91-F1
#
_entry.id   AF-A5KP91-F1
#
_cell.length_a   1.000
_cell.length_b   1.000
_cell.length_c   1.000
_cell.angle_alpha   90.00
_cell.angle_beta   90.00
_cell.angle_gamma   90.00
#
_symmetry.space_group_name_H-M   'P 1'
#
loop_
_entity.id
_entity.type
_entity.pdbx_description
1 polymer ?
#
loop_
_entity_poly.entity_id
_entity_poly.type
_entity_poly.pdbx_seq_one_letter_code
_entity_poly.pdbx_strand_id
1 'polypeptide(L)'
;MKRDLIIDCFAGGGGASVGIEMALGRSVDIAINHDPDAILMHKTNHPNTLHLTEDIFRVDLKKYVKGRHVALMWASPDCTSHSKAKGGETP
;
A
#
# COMPACT_ATOMS: atom_id res chain seq x y z
N MET A 1 -25.59 1.85 0.54
CA MET A 1 -24.62 1.02 -0.20
C MET A 1 -23.28 1.11 0.53
N LYS A 2 -22.56 0.02 0.81
CA LYS A 2 -21.21 0.12 1.41
C LYS A 2 -20.29 0.79 0.38
N ARG A 3 -19.46 1.75 0.82
CA ARG A 3 -18.50 2.45 -0.05
C ARG A 3 -17.46 1.46 -0.62
N ASP A 4 -17.09 1.67 -1.87
CA ASP A 4 -16.07 0.88 -2.56
C ASP A 4 -14.69 1.00 -1.89
N LEU A 5 -13.91 -0.07 -2.04
CA LEU A 5 -12.57 -0.20 -1.45
C LEU A 5 -11.49 0.46 -2.32
N ILE A 6 -10.54 1.07 -1.63
CA ILE A 6 -9.27 1.56 -2.17
C ILE A 6 -8.14 0.84 -1.46
N ILE A 7 -7.24 0.22 -2.21
CA ILE A 7 -6.16 -0.62 -1.68
C ILE A 7 -4.80 -0.08 -2.18
N ASP A 8 -3.86 0.12 -1.27
CA ASP A 8 -2.45 0.47 -1.56
C ASP A 8 -1.53 -0.73 -1.25
N CYS A 9 -0.97 -1.33 -2.29
CA CYS A 9 -0.02 -2.44 -2.18
C CYS A 9 1.41 -1.92 -2.33
N PHE A 10 2.33 -2.54 -1.60
CA PHE A 10 3.73 -2.09 -1.45
C PHE A 10 3.79 -0.74 -0.72
N ALA A 11 2.92 -0.58 0.29
CA ALA A 11 2.75 0.67 1.02
C ALA A 11 3.99 0.99 1.86
N GLY A 12 4.87 1.84 1.33
CA GLY A 12 6.04 2.39 2.04
C GLY A 12 5.64 3.49 3.02
N GLY A 13 6.35 4.63 3.01
CA GLY A 13 6.00 5.80 3.84
C GLY A 13 4.65 6.47 3.53
N GLY A 14 3.92 6.01 2.51
CA GLY A 14 2.54 6.43 2.22
C GLY A 14 2.37 7.55 1.21
N GLY A 15 3.38 7.83 0.37
CA GLY A 15 3.30 8.87 -0.67
C GLY A 15 2.19 8.62 -1.70
N ALA A 16 2.02 7.37 -2.17
CA ALA A 16 0.93 7.01 -3.06
C ALA A 16 -0.44 7.22 -2.37
N SER A 17 -0.58 6.74 -1.14
CA SER A 17 -1.78 6.95 -0.32
C SER A 17 -2.13 8.43 -0.12
N VAL A 18 -1.15 9.32 0.10
CA VAL A 18 -1.38 10.78 0.16
C VAL A 18 -1.92 11.31 -1.17
N GLY A 19 -1.31 10.93 -2.29
CA GLY A 19 -1.78 11.37 -3.61
C GLY A 19 -3.20 10.90 -3.92
N ILE A 20 -3.52 9.65 -3.57
CA ILE A 20 -4.86 9.09 -3.70
C ILE A 20 -5.86 9.84 -2.82
N GLU A 21 -5.49 10.16 -1.58
CA GLU A 21 -6.33 10.93 -0.67
C GLU A 21 -6.62 12.32 -1.20
N MET A 22 -5.61 13.01 -1.73
CA MET A 22 -5.77 14.33 -2.35
C MET A 22 -6.68 14.27 -3.58
N ALA A 23 -6.57 13.23 -4.40
CA ALA A 23 -7.37 13.09 -5.63
C ALA A 23 -8.83 12.72 -5.36
N LEU A 24 -9.09 11.90 -4.33
CA LEU A 24 -10.40 11.34 -4.05
C LEU A 24 -11.10 11.96 -2.84
N GLY A 25 -10.41 12.82 -2.08
CA GLY A 25 -10.89 13.42 -0.85
C GLY A 25 -11.08 12.43 0.30
N ARG A 26 -10.40 11.28 0.26
CA ARG A 26 -10.50 10.22 1.27
C ARG A 26 -9.31 9.26 1.28
N SER A 27 -8.91 8.80 2.47
CA SER A 27 -7.82 7.84 2.65
C SER A 27 -8.12 6.46 2.05
N VAL A 28 -7.04 5.71 1.80
CA VAL A 28 -7.08 4.31 1.40
C VAL A 28 -7.65 3.43 2.52
N ASP A 29 -8.41 2.39 2.16
CA ASP A 29 -9.05 1.51 3.14
C ASP A 29 -8.10 0.42 3.64
N ILE A 30 -7.23 -0.09 2.77
CA ILE A 30 -6.28 -1.18 3.08
C ILE A 30 -4.90 -0.81 2.54
N ALA A 31 -3.86 -0.99 3.36
CA ALA A 31 -2.47 -0.86 2.97
C ALA A 31 -1.70 -2.14 3.27
N ILE A 32 -0.86 -2.61 2.35
CA ILE A 32 -0.15 -3.90 2.48
C ILE A 32 1.35 -3.68 2.27
N ASN A 33 2.15 -4.16 3.21
CA ASN A 33 3.60 -4.25 3.08
C ASN A 33 4.12 -5.36 3.99
N HIS A 34 5.20 -6.03 3.61
CA HIS A 34 5.84 -7.06 4.43
C HIS A 34 6.75 -6.46 5.52
N ASP A 35 7.24 -5.24 5.30
CA ASP A 35 8.15 -4.54 6.22
C ASP A 35 7.36 -3.86 7.36
N PRO A 36 7.56 -4.26 8.62
CA PRO A 36 6.88 -3.67 9.77
C PRO A 36 7.23 -2.18 9.99
N ASP A 37 8.44 -1.75 9.64
CA ASP A 37 8.87 -0.35 9.81
C ASP A 37 8.16 0.55 8.80
N ALA A 38 7.99 0.06 7.55
CA ALA A 38 7.18 0.72 6.54
C ALA A 38 5.72 0.85 6.99
N ILE A 39 5.13 -0.22 7.54
CA ILE A 39 3.77 -0.18 8.08
C ILE A 39 3.65 0.80 9.25
N LEU A 40 4.62 0.84 10.17
CA LEU A 40 4.62 1.77 11.30
C LEU A 40 4.61 3.23 10.82
N MET A 41 5.46 3.54 9.84
CA MET A 41 5.49 4.87 9.22
C MET A 41 4.15 5.16 8.52
N HIS A 42 3.65 4.22 7.72
CA HIS A 42 2.38 4.36 7.01
C HIS A 42 1.21 4.61 7.98
N LYS A 43 1.18 3.93 9.12
CA LYS A 43 0.13 4.06 10.14
C LYS A 43 0.17 5.41 10.84
N THR A 44 1.35 5.99 11.04
CA THR A 44 1.48 7.35 11.58
C THR A 44 0.84 8.38 10.63
N ASN A 45 1.03 8.20 9.32
CA ASN A 45 0.50 9.10 8.30
C ASN A 45 -0.98 8.84 7.95
N HIS A 46 -1.41 7.57 8.00
CA HIS A 46 -2.73 7.10 7.58
C HIS A 46 -3.41 6.26 8.67
N PRO A 47 -3.80 6.86 9.82
CA PRO A 47 -4.24 6.11 11.01
C PRO A 47 -5.59 5.38 10.85
N ASN A 48 -6.39 5.75 9.85
CA ASN A 48 -7.71 5.17 9.58
C ASN A 48 -7.68 4.00 8.57
N THR A 49 -6.49 3.67 8.05
CA THR A 49 -6.29 2.57 7.10
C THR A 49 -6.11 1.24 7.83
N LEU A 50 -6.60 0.15 7.24
CA LEU A 50 -6.26 -1.21 7.69
C LEU A 50 -4.89 -1.59 7.14
N HIS A 51 -3.88 -1.72 8.01
CA HIS A 51 -2.54 -2.16 7.62
C HIS A 51 -2.39 -3.67 7.75
N LEU A 52 -1.95 -4.30 6.68
CA LEU A 52 -1.62 -5.72 6.62
C LEU A 52 -0.10 -5.85 6.50
N THR A 53 0.54 -6.28 7.58
CA THR A 53 1.98 -6.62 7.59
C THR A 53 2.17 -8.02 7.00
N GLU A 54 1.98 -8.15 5.70
CA GLU A 54 1.97 -9.42 4.98
C GLU A 54 2.73 -9.31 3.65
N ASP A 55 3.26 -10.43 3.17
CA ASP A 55 3.79 -10.53 1.82
C ASP A 55 2.64 -10.40 0.81
N ILE A 56 2.74 -9.41 -0.08
CA ILE A 56 1.73 -9.08 -1.09
C ILE A 56 1.50 -10.24 -2.07
N PHE A 57 2.51 -11.10 -2.27
CA PHE A 57 2.37 -12.29 -3.12
C PHE A 57 1.66 -13.45 -2.41
N ARG A 58 1.45 -13.38 -1.09
CA ARG A 58 0.87 -14.46 -0.27
C ARG A 58 -0.42 -14.07 0.45
N VAL A 59 -0.68 -12.78 0.61
CA VAL A 59 -1.87 -12.27 1.31
C VAL A 59 -3.16 -12.76 0.65
N ASP A 60 -4.08 -13.32 1.46
CA ASP A 60 -5.43 -13.63 1.02
C ASP A 60 -6.32 -12.38 1.10
N LEU A 61 -6.21 -11.51 0.10
CA LEU A 61 -6.99 -10.27 0.03
C LEU A 61 -8.51 -10.50 0.04
N LYS A 62 -9.00 -11.67 -0.39
CA LYS A 62 -10.45 -11.96 -0.41
C LYS A 62 -11.03 -11.98 1.01
N LYS A 63 -10.27 -12.45 1.99
CA LYS A 63 -10.62 -12.43 3.42
C LYS A 63 -10.88 -11.02 3.95
N TYR A 64 -10.14 -10.03 3.44
CA TYR A 64 -10.23 -8.64 3.88
C TYR A 64 -11.26 -7.84 3.08
N VAL A 65 -11.33 -8.08 1.76
CA VAL A 65 -12.30 -7.44 0.86
C VAL A 65 -13.74 -7.87 1.20
N LYS A 66 -13.96 -9.12 1.62
CA LYS A 66 -15.28 -9.66 2.04
C LYS A 66 -16.39 -9.40 1.00
N GLY A 67 -16.06 -9.58 -0.28
CA GLY A 67 -17.00 -9.37 -1.39
C GLY A 67 -17.37 -7.91 -1.68
N ARG A 68 -16.71 -6.93 -1.05
CA ARG A 68 -16.87 -5.51 -1.39
C ARG A 68 -16.24 -5.23 -2.75
N HIS A 69 -16.85 -4.33 -3.52
CA HIS A 69 -16.25 -3.84 -4.76
C HIS A 69 -14.97 -3.05 -4.47
N VAL A 70 -13.92 -3.27 -5.27
CA VAL A 70 -12.65 -2.55 -5.21
C VAL A 70 -12.63 -1.56 -6.37
N ALA A 71 -12.76 -0.27 -6.06
CA ALA A 71 -12.75 0.79 -7.05
C ALA A 71 -11.32 1.15 -7.51
N LEU A 72 -10.33 0.96 -6.65
CA LEU A 72 -8.92 1.21 -6.95
C LEU A 72 -8.01 0.24 -6.19
N MET A 73 -7.06 -0.35 -6.92
CA MET A 73 -5.91 -1.03 -6.35
C MET A 73 -4.65 -0.41 -6.95
N TRP A 74 -3.82 0.17 -6.09
CA TRP A 74 -2.52 0.72 -6.46
C TRP A 74 -1.42 -0.26 -6.06
N ALA A 75 -0.44 -0.48 -6.93
CA ALA A 75 0.70 -1.35 -6.65
C ALA A 75 1.96 -0.75 -7.26
N SER A 76 2.89 -0.33 -6.41
CA SER A 76 4.18 0.25 -6.81
C SER A 76 5.34 -0.54 -6.22
N PRO A 77 5.68 -1.72 -6.80
CA PRO A 77 6.82 -2.52 -6.34
C PRO A 77 8.15 -1.78 -6.56
N ASP A 78 9.18 -2.22 -5.84
CA ASP A 78 10.52 -1.65 -5.95
C ASP A 78 11.11 -1.82 -7.36
N CYS A 79 11.88 -0.82 -7.80
CA CYS A 79 12.46 -0.76 -9.15
C CYS A 79 13.86 -1.42 -9.22
N THR A 80 14.12 -2.44 -8.41
CA THR A 80 15.47 -3.01 -8.23
C THR A 80 16.07 -3.65 -9.50
N SER A 81 15.25 -3.98 -10.50
CA SER A 81 15.73 -4.59 -11.76
C SER A 81 15.93 -3.60 -12.91
N HIS A 82 15.45 -2.34 -12.81
CA HIS A 82 15.38 -1.42 -13.97
C HIS A 82 15.89 0.01 -13.69
N SER A 83 16.37 0.27 -12.47
CA SER A 83 16.92 1.57 -12.08
C SER A 83 18.41 1.70 -12.44
N LYS A 84 18.78 2.76 -13.18
CA LYS A 84 20.18 3.19 -13.37
C LYS A 84 20.83 3.73 -12.09
N ALA A 85 20.06 3.97 -11.03
CA ALA A 85 20.49 4.53 -9.76
C ALA A 85 20.73 3.45 -8.68
N LYS A 86 21.00 2.19 -9.08
CA LYS A 86 21.67 1.24 -8.18
C LYS A 86 23.04 1.83 -7.83
N GLY A 87 23.15 2.42 -6.65
CA GLY A 87 24.47 2.70 -6.07
C GLY A 87 25.24 1.39 -6.10
N GLY A 88 26.30 1.35 -6.90
CA GLY A 88 27.14 0.17 -7.01
C GLY A 88 27.55 -0.29 -5.62
N GLU A 89 27.56 -1.60 -5.41
CA GLU A 89 28.20 -2.22 -4.26
C GLU A 89 29.60 -1.60 -4.13
N THR A 90 29.80 -0.78 -3.11
CA THR A 90 31.15 -0.40 -2.70
C THR A 90 31.85 -1.65 -2.20
N PRO A 91 33.13 -1.85 -2.55
CA PRO A 91 33.87 -3.09 -2.32
C PRO A 91 34.02 -3.44 -0.83
#